data_AF-A0A0V8HKV8-F1
#
_entry.id   AF-A0A0V8HKV8-F1
#
_cell.length_a   1.000
_cell.length_b   1.000
_cell.length_c   1.000
_cell.angle_alpha   90.00
_cell.angle_beta   90.00
_cell.angle_gamma   90.00
#
_symmetry.space_group_name_H-M   'P 1'
#
loop_
_entity.id
_entity.type
_entity.pdbx_description
1 polymer ?
#
loop_
_entity_poly.entity_id
_entity_poly.type
_entity_poly.pdbx_seq_one_letter_code
_entity_poly.pdbx_strand_id
1 'polypeptide(L)' 'MKYLWAAINLLIPVLLLFLIFSTWIGYIAESLRDFFHFKWAAICLIMLGYMLNFKKRTAGLIIVGVGTAAWFLI' A
#
# COMPACT_ATOMS: atom_id res chain seq x y z
N MET A 1 1.66 22.44 -9.34
CA MET A 1 2.07 21.01 -9.43
C MET A 1 3.04 20.55 -8.34
N LYS A 2 3.97 21.39 -7.83
CA LYS A 2 4.91 21.01 -6.75
C LYS A 2 4.21 20.56 -5.44
N TYR A 3 3.20 21.30 -5.00
CA TYR A 3 2.44 20.98 -3.77
C TYR A 3 1.69 19.65 -3.86
N LEU A 4 1.08 19.35 -5.01
CA LEU A 4 0.39 18.08 -5.25
C LEU A 4 1.35 16.89 -5.14
N TRP A 5 2.57 17.03 -5.65
CA TRP A 5 3.58 15.98 -5.57
C TRP A 5 4.08 15.76 -4.14
N ALA A 6 4.34 16.84 -3.40
CA ALA A 6 4.69 16.76 -1.99
C ALA A 6 3.59 16.08 -1.16
N ALA A 7 2.33 16.43 -1.41
CA ALA A 7 1.18 15.80 -0.76
C ALA A 7 1.09 14.30 -1.04
N ILE A 8 1.25 13.88 -2.30
CA ILE A 8 1.23 12.46 -2.68
C ILE A 8 2.37 11.69 -1.99
N ASN A 9 3.58 12.24 -1.97
CA ASN A 9 4.71 11.59 -1.33
C ASN A 9 4.61 11.53 0.20
N LEU A 10 3.80 12.39 0.81
CA LEU A 10 3.46 12.29 2.24
C LEU A 10 2.32 11.29 2.48
N LEU A 11 1.32 11.27 1.61
CA LEU A 11 0.13 10.41 1.71
C LEU A 11 0.47 8.93 1.60
N ILE A 12 1.39 8.53 0.72
CA ILE A 12 1.72 7.10 0.52
C ILE A 12 2.35 6.47 1.78
N PRO A 13 3.34 7.08 2.45
CA PRO A 13 3.84 6.61 3.74
C PRO A 13 2.75 6.53 4.83
N VAL A 14 1.86 7.53 4.91
CA VAL A 14 0.74 7.53 5.86
C VAL A 14 -0.22 6.36 5.58
N LEU A 15 -0.55 6.13 4.30
CA LEU A 15 -1.33 4.99 3.86
C LEU A 15 -0.64 3.68 4.23
N LEU A 16 0.66 3.53 3.98
CA LEU A 16 1.42 2.33 4.33
C LEU A 16 1.35 2.02 5.83
N LEU A 17 1.57 3.02 6.68
CA LEU A 17 1.44 2.85 8.13
C LEU A 17 0.03 2.39 8.50
N PHE A 18 -1.00 3.05 7.97
CA PHE A 18 -2.38 2.67 8.20
C PHE A 18 -2.66 1.21 7.80
N LEU A 19 -2.24 0.80 6.60
CA LEU A 19 -2.47 -0.55 6.09
C LEU A 19 -1.72 -1.60 6.91
N ILE A 20 -0.49 -1.32 7.34
CA ILE A 20 0.30 -2.22 8.20
C ILE A 20 -0.42 -2.44 9.53
N PHE A 21 -0.80 -1.37 10.24
CA PHE A 21 -1.52 -1.49 11.51
C PHE A 21 -2.87 -2.18 11.34
N SER A 22 -3.63 -1.84 10.30
CA SER A 22 -4.90 -2.48 10.01
C SER A 22 -4.76 -3.96 9.71
N THR A 23 -3.73 -4.35 8.96
CA THR A 23 -3.44 -5.77 8.65
C THR A 23 -3.03 -6.51 9.91
N TRP A 24 -2.23 -5.89 10.77
CA TRP A 24 -1.76 -6.51 12.00
C TRP A 24 -2.90 -6.72 13.00
N ILE A 25 -3.78 -5.74 13.18
CA ILE A 25 -5.00 -5.87 14.00
C ILE A 25 -5.92 -6.95 13.42
N GLY A 26 -6.12 -6.96 12.10
CA GLY A 26 -6.92 -7.98 11.45
C GLY A 26 -6.32 -9.39 11.58
N TYR A 27 -5.00 -9.55 11.63
CA TYR A 27 -4.37 -10.85 11.90
C TYR A 27 -4.71 -11.40 13.28
N ILE A 28 -4.85 -10.51 14.27
CA ILE A 28 -5.23 -10.88 15.63
C ILE A 28 -6.71 -11.32 15.66
N ALA A 29 -7.56 -10.75 14.79
CA ALA A 29 -8.99 -11.01 14.76
C ALA A 29 -9.43 -12.14 13.79
N GLU A 30 -8.72 -12.32 12.67
CA GLU A 30 -9.17 -13.09 11.49
C GLU A 30 -8.09 -14.09 11.00
N SER A 31 -7.28 -14.65 11.90
CA SER A 31 -6.25 -15.65 11.53
C SER A 31 -6.78 -16.93 10.86
N LEU A 32 -8.10 -17.12 10.79
CA LEU A 32 -8.77 -18.28 10.20
C LEU A 32 -9.00 -18.16 8.68
N ARG A 33 -8.76 -17.01 8.05
CA ARG A 33 -8.97 -16.81 6.61
C ARG A 33 -7.66 -17.03 5.86
N ASP A 34 -7.53 -18.16 5.15
CA ASP A 34 -6.29 -18.57 4.45
C ASP A 34 -5.70 -17.50 3.51
N PHE A 35 -6.55 -16.63 2.95
CA PHE A 35 -6.12 -15.56 2.03
C PHE A 35 -5.66 -14.28 2.73
N PHE A 36 -5.86 -14.13 4.04
CA PHE A 36 -5.54 -12.89 4.76
C PHE A 36 -4.04 -12.55 4.73
N HIS A 37 -3.19 -13.57 4.61
CA HIS A 37 -1.75 -13.41 4.44
C HIS A 37 -1.36 -12.61 3.18
N PHE A 38 -2.17 -12.63 2.12
CA PHE A 38 -1.91 -11.88 0.89
C PHE A 38 -2.02 -10.35 1.08
N LYS A 39 -2.64 -9.86 2.16
CA LYS A 39 -2.62 -8.42 2.51
C LYS A 39 -1.19 -7.91 2.73
N TRP A 40 -0.29 -8.72 3.29
CA TRP A 40 1.13 -8.35 3.40
C TRP A 40 1.82 -8.26 2.05
N ALA A 41 1.50 -9.17 1.12
CA ALA A 41 2.02 -9.11 -0.25
C ALA A 41 1.55 -7.83 -0.96
N ALA A 42 0.29 -7.43 -0.76
CA ALA A 42 -0.23 -6.16 -1.28
C ALA A 42 0.50 -4.95 -0.66
N ILE A 43 0.79 -4.95 0.65
CA ILE A 43 1.61 -3.90 1.28
C ILE A 43 3.01 -3.83 0.68
N CYS A 44 3.68 -4.98 0.49
CA CYS A 44 4.99 -5.02 -0.17
C CYS A 44 4.94 -4.45 -1.58
N LEU A 45 3.88 -4.74 -2.34
CA LEU A 45 3.68 -4.18 -3.69
C LEU A 45 3.54 -2.66 -3.64
N ILE A 46 2.79 -2.11 -2.66
CA ILE A 46 2.65 -0.66 -2.47
C ILE A 46 4.01 -0.03 -2.13
N MET A 47 4.81 -0.65 -1.25
CA MET A 47 6.16 -0.17 -0.94
C MET A 47 7.05 -0.14 -2.19
N LEU A 48 7.04 -1.19 -3.01
CA LEU A 48 7.80 -1.24 -4.26
C LEU A 48 7.32 -0.16 -5.25
N GLY A 49 6.02 0.04 -5.37
CA GLY A 49 5.44 1.12 -6.18
C GLY A 49 5.88 2.50 -5.70
N TYR A 50 5.92 2.71 -4.38
CA TYR A 50 6.41 3.96 -3.78
C TYR A 50 7.89 4.20 -4.10
N MET A 51 8.74 3.18 -3.94
CA MET A 51 10.16 3.29 -4.32
C MET A 51 10.33 3.58 -5.81
N LEU A 52 9.52 2.94 -6.66
CA LEU A 52 9.55 3.15 -8.11
C LEU A 52 9.10 4.57 -8.50
N ASN A 53 8.21 5.20 -7.72
CA ASN A 53 7.71 6.56 -7.96
C ASN A 53 8.85 7.59 -8.10
N PHE A 54 9.97 7.39 -7.39
CA PHE A 54 11.15 8.25 -7.48
C PHE A 54 11.93 8.14 -8.80
N LYS A 55 11.84 6.99 -9.49
CA LYS A 55 12.49 6.75 -10.80
C LYS A 55 11.53 6.89 -11.97
N LYS A 56 10.35 6.28 -11.87
CA LYS A 56 9.28 6.27 -12.87
C LYS A 56 7.94 6.59 -12.20
N ARG A 57 7.65 7.90 -12.09
CA ARG A 57 6.49 8.44 -11.37
C ARG A 57 5.17 7.74 -11.72
N THR A 58 4.81 7.73 -13.00
CA THR A 58 3.51 7.18 -13.45
C THR A 58 3.41 5.68 -13.14
N ALA A 59 4.46 4.91 -13.42
CA ALA A 59 4.47 3.48 -13.14
C ALA A 59 4.39 3.20 -11.62
N GLY A 60 5.13 3.96 -10.81
CA GLY A 60 5.09 3.83 -9.35
C GLY A 60 3.70 4.13 -8.78
N LEU A 61 3.04 5.20 -9.24
CA LEU A 61 1.68 5.54 -8.81
C LEU A 61 0.64 4.49 -9.24
N ILE A 62 0.78 3.93 -10.45
CA ILE A 62 -0.10 2.84 -10.90
C ILE A 62 0.07 1.62 -9.99
N ILE A 63 1.30 1.23 -9.67
CA ILE A 63 1.58 0.08 -8.78
C ILE A 63 1.03 0.34 -7.38
N VAL A 64 1.22 1.55 -6.83
CA VAL A 64 0.63 1.95 -5.54
C VAL A 64 -0.89 1.83 -5.58
N GLY A 65 -1.53 2.33 -6.64
CA GLY A 65 -2.99 2.25 -6.81
C GLY A 65 -3.49 0.81 -6.88
N VAL A 66 -2.86 -0.03 -7.70
CA VAL A 66 -3.20 -1.45 -7.87
C VAL A 66 -2.99 -2.21 -6.55
N GLY A 67 -1.86 -1.99 -5.86
CA GLY A 67 -1.59 -2.63 -4.58
C GLY A 67 -2.59 -2.21 -3.50
N THR A 68 -2.99 -0.94 -3.48
CA THR A 68 -4.02 -0.44 -2.55
C THR A 68 -5.37 -1.09 -2.84
N ALA A 69 -5.78 -1.14 -4.11
CA ALA A 69 -7.03 -1.81 -4.51
C ALA A 69 -7.01 -3.31 -4.16
N ALA A 70 -5.91 -4.01 -4.45
CA ALA A 70 -5.75 -5.41 -4.10
C ALA A 70 -5.88 -5.64 -2.58
N TRP A 71 -5.29 -4.76 -1.75
CA TRP A 71 -5.39 -4.88 -0.30
C TRP A 71 -6.84 -4.77 0.21
N PHE A 72 -7.66 -3.91 -0.39
CA PHE A 72 -9.07 -3.76 -0.03
C PHE A 72 -9.97 -4.90 -0.54
N LEU A 73 -9.57 -5.59 -1.61
CA LEU A 73 -10.33 -6.69 -2.19
C LEU A 73 -10.04 -8.05 -1.54
N ILE A 74 -8.89 -8.19 -0.88
CA ILE A 74 -8.53 -9.35 -0.05
C ILE A 74 -9.21 -9.22 1.32
#